data_AF-A0A410J7W1-F1
#
_entry.id   AF-A0A410J7W1-F1
#
_cell.length_a   1.000
_cell.length_b   1.000
_cell.length_c   1.000
_cell.angle_alpha   90.00
_cell.angle_beta   90.00
_cell.angle_gamma   90.00
#
_symmetry.space_group_name_H-M   'P 1'
#
loop_
_entity.id
_entity.type
_entity.pdbx_description
1 polymer ?
#
loop_
_entity_poly.entity_id
_entity_poly.type
_entity_poly.pdbx_seq_one_letter_code
_entity_poly.pdbx_strand_id
1 'polypeptide(L)'
;MEPFKKLVKTVHNHYDDIFAYWDAPFSLTNGYTEGLNGLIKMSNRLGRGYSYEIIRAKTLYSKEARKVGSGIRAGRGKVEYGPHIPTLLKQAEGGELD
;
A
#
# COMPACT_ATOMS: atom_id res chain seq x y z
N MET A 1 14.37 -22.76 13.38
CA MET A 1 12.94 -22.49 13.63
C MET A 1 12.62 -21.01 13.86
N GLU A 2 13.50 -20.21 14.46
CA GLU A 2 13.24 -18.78 14.72
C GLU A 2 12.84 -17.93 13.48
N PRO A 3 13.43 -18.11 12.28
CA PRO A 3 12.98 -17.40 11.09
C PRO A 3 11.53 -17.70 10.70
N PHE A 4 11.11 -18.97 10.86
CA PHE A 4 9.75 -19.39 10.59
C PHE A 4 8.75 -18.82 11.61
N LYS A 5 9.12 -18.78 12.89
CA LYS A 5 8.30 -18.13 13.93
C LYS A 5 8.09 -16.65 13.65
N LYS A 6 9.12 -15.93 13.19
CA LYS A 6 8.99 -14.53 12.75
C LYS A 6 8.01 -14.39 11.60
N LEU A 7 8.12 -15.24 10.58
CA LEU A 7 7.18 -15.25 9.45
C LEU A 7 5.73 -15.46 9.92
N VAL A 8 5.49 -16.49 10.74
CA VAL A 8 4.15 -16.78 11.27
C VAL A 8 3.60 -15.60 12.05
N LYS A 9 4.43 -14.95 12.88
CA LYS A 9 4.03 -13.74 13.62
C LYS A 9 3.67 -12.59 12.68
N THR A 10 4.45 -12.37 11.61
CA THR A 10 4.14 -11.35 10.61
C THR A 10 2.81 -11.63 9.91
N VAL A 11 2.57 -12.89 9.50
CA VAL A 11 1.31 -13.28 8.87
C VAL A 11 0.13 -13.09 9.82
N HIS A 12 0.30 -13.42 11.10
CA HIS A 12 -0.74 -13.23 12.11
C HIS A 12 -1.04 -11.74 12.37
N ASN A 13 0.00 -10.89 12.44
CA ASN A 13 -0.16 -9.45 12.65
C ASN A 13 -0.89 -8.75 11.49
N HIS A 14 -0.73 -9.26 10.26
CA HIS A 14 -1.34 -8.73 9.04
C HIS A 14 -2.41 -9.67 8.47
N TYR A 15 -3.06 -10.44 9.35
CA TYR A 15 -4.02 -11.47 8.94
C TYR A 15 -5.12 -10.87 8.07
N ASP A 16 -5.78 -9.81 8.54
CA ASP A 16 -6.89 -9.16 7.83
C ASP A 16 -6.44 -8.64 6.46
N ASP A 17 -5.27 -8.02 6.37
CA ASP A 17 -4.74 -7.48 5.11
C ASP A 17 -4.38 -8.59 4.10
N ILE A 18 -3.78 -9.69 4.57
CA ILE A 18 -3.37 -10.81 3.71
C ILE A 18 -4.59 -11.60 3.25
N PHE A 19 -5.53 -11.86 4.15
CA PHE A 19 -6.70 -12.69 3.88
C PHE A 19 -7.88 -11.92 3.26
N ALA A 20 -7.85 -10.58 3.22
CA ALA A 20 -8.80 -9.77 2.46
C ALA A 20 -8.88 -10.14 0.97
N TYR A 21 -7.85 -10.81 0.42
CA TYR A 21 -7.89 -11.37 -0.93
C TYR A 21 -9.09 -12.30 -1.18
N TRP A 22 -9.47 -13.11 -0.19
CA TRP A 22 -10.58 -14.08 -0.33
C TRP A 22 -11.96 -13.43 -0.21
N ASP A 23 -12.05 -12.30 0.50
CA ASP A 23 -13.28 -11.53 0.64
C ASP A 23 -13.50 -10.54 -0.52
N ALA A 24 -12.48 -10.35 -1.37
CA ALA A 24 -12.55 -9.42 -2.48
C ALA A 24 -13.52 -9.91 -3.57
N PRO A 25 -14.39 -9.04 -4.10
CA PRO A 25 -15.38 -9.42 -5.12
C PRO A 25 -14.78 -9.74 -6.50
N PHE A 26 -13.46 -9.60 -6.66
CA PHE A 26 -12.69 -10.00 -7.84
C PHE A 26 -11.24 -10.31 -7.45
N SER A 27 -10.52 -11.04 -8.31
CA SER A 27 -9.12 -11.37 -8.09
C SER A 27 -8.26 -10.10 -7.95
N LEU A 28 -7.77 -9.85 -6.74
CA LEU A 28 -6.80 -8.79 -6.47
C LEU A 28 -5.40 -9.28 -6.83
N THR A 29 -4.64 -8.49 -7.58
CA THR A 29 -3.24 -8.80 -7.91
C THR A 29 -2.29 -7.84 -7.21
N ASN A 30 -1.21 -8.37 -6.64
CA ASN A 30 -0.09 -7.55 -6.13
C ASN A 30 0.64 -6.80 -7.25
N GLY A 31 0.37 -7.10 -8.52
CA GLY A 31 0.99 -6.41 -9.65
C GLY A 31 0.84 -4.88 -9.61
N TYR A 32 -0.26 -4.36 -9.04
CA TYR A 32 -0.42 -2.90 -8.90
C TYR A 32 0.58 -2.29 -7.91
N THR A 33 0.74 -2.90 -6.73
CA THR A 33 1.67 -2.42 -5.70
C THR A 33 3.12 -2.66 -6.12
N GLU A 34 3.42 -3.78 -6.74
CA GLU A 34 4.73 -4.11 -7.29
C GLU A 34 5.14 -3.15 -8.42
N GLY A 35 4.22 -2.87 -9.35
CA GLY A 35 4.45 -1.91 -10.44
C GLY A 35 4.72 -0.51 -9.91
N LEU A 36 3.92 -0.04 -8.94
CA LEU A 36 4.12 1.27 -8.31
C LEU A 36 5.46 1.34 -7.56
N ASN A 37 5.82 0.29 -6.81
CA ASN A 37 7.12 0.19 -6.15
C ASN A 37 8.29 0.21 -7.15
N GLY A 38 8.13 -0.42 -8.31
CA GLY A 38 9.10 -0.36 -9.40
C GLY A 38 9.30 1.07 -9.91
N LEU A 39 8.20 1.80 -10.16
CA LEU A 39 8.24 3.20 -10.57
C LEU A 39 8.94 4.09 -9.53
N ILE A 40 8.64 3.91 -8.24
CA ILE A 40 9.29 4.66 -7.15
C ILE A 40 10.80 4.41 -7.15
N LYS A 41 11.24 3.14 -7.28
CA LYS A 41 12.66 2.80 -7.35
C LYS A 41 13.35 3.42 -8.57
N MET A 42 12.68 3.44 -9.72
CA MET A 42 13.18 4.11 -10.93
C MET A 42 13.32 5.61 -10.72
N SER A 43 12.32 6.28 -10.13
CA SER A 43 12.37 7.70 -9.81
C SER A 43 13.50 8.03 -8.83
N ASN A 44 13.75 7.18 -7.83
CA ASN A 44 14.89 7.33 -6.93
C ASN A 44 16.24 7.17 -7.62
N ARG A 45 16.34 6.30 -8.63
CA ARG A 45 17.57 6.12 -9.42
C ARG A 45 17.84 7.30 -10.36
N LEU A 46 16.80 7.92 -10.91
CA LEU A 46 16.90 9.04 -11.84
C LEU A 46 17.01 10.40 -11.15
N GLY A 47 16.39 10.54 -9.97
CA GLY A 47 16.37 11.77 -9.20
C GLY A 47 17.68 12.01 -8.45
N ARG A 48 18.18 13.26 -8.50
CA ARG A 48 19.22 13.74 -7.59
C ARG A 48 18.57 14.65 -6.55
N GLY A 49 18.77 14.35 -5.26
CA GLY A 49 18.39 15.25 -4.16
C GLY A 49 17.16 14.87 -3.33
N TYR A 50 16.41 13.83 -3.68
CA TYR A 50 15.35 13.30 -2.80
C TYR A 50 15.71 11.89 -2.33
N SER A 51 15.53 11.63 -1.03
CA SER A 51 15.63 10.26 -0.49
C SER A 51 14.44 9.42 -0.97
N TYR A 52 14.64 8.10 -0.98
CA TYR A 52 13.61 7.14 -1.38
C TYR A 52 12.28 7.34 -0.64
N GLU A 53 12.36 7.66 0.66
CA GLU A 53 11.19 7.91 1.52
C GLU A 53 10.39 9.12 1.06
N ILE A 54 11.06 10.22 0.69
CA ILE A 54 10.39 11.43 0.19
C ILE A 54 9.73 11.16 -1.16
N ILE A 55 10.38 10.41 -2.05
CA ILE A 55 9.80 10.03 -3.35
C ILE A 55 8.59 9.13 -3.14
N ARG A 56 8.69 8.12 -2.27
CA ARG A 56 7.59 7.22 -1.91
C ARG A 56 6.41 7.99 -1.32
N ALA A 57 6.67 8.90 -0.38
CA ALA A 57 5.65 9.74 0.23
C ALA A 57 4.96 10.62 -0.81
N LYS A 58 5.72 11.30 -1.69
CA LYS A 58 5.15 12.10 -2.77
C LYS A 58 4.28 11.28 -3.72
N THR A 59 4.68 10.05 -4.06
CA THR A 59 3.90 9.17 -4.92
C THR A 59 2.62 8.71 -4.24
N LEU A 60 2.69 8.21 -3.00
CA LEU A 60 1.54 7.67 -2.27
C LEU A 60 0.55 8.74 -1.81
N TYR A 61 1.05 9.95 -1.49
CA TYR A 61 0.24 11.05 -0.98
C TYR A 61 0.00 12.17 -1.98
N SER A 62 0.35 12.01 -3.26
CA SER A 62 -0.01 12.99 -4.31
C SER A 62 -1.53 13.16 -4.39
N LYS A 63 -2.03 14.35 -4.74
CA LYS A 63 -3.49 14.59 -4.84
C LYS A 63 -4.17 13.62 -5.80
N GLU A 64 -3.44 13.18 -6.83
CA GLU A 64 -3.84 12.19 -7.82
C GLU A 64 -3.86 10.78 -7.25
N ALA A 65 -2.86 10.38 -6.45
CA ALA A 65 -2.91 9.13 -5.70
C ALA A 65 -4.01 9.15 -4.63
N ARG A 66 -4.33 10.31 -4.03
CA ARG A 66 -5.48 10.48 -3.13
C ARG A 66 -6.84 10.33 -3.83
N LYS A 67 -6.88 10.39 -5.17
CA LYS A 67 -8.11 10.08 -5.93
C LYS A 67 -8.39 8.57 -5.98
N VAL A 68 -7.53 7.69 -5.44
CA VAL A 68 -7.79 6.24 -5.34
C VAL A 68 -8.86 5.92 -4.29
N GLY A 69 -10.07 6.36 -4.60
CA GLY A 69 -11.32 5.64 -4.37
C GLY A 69 -12.07 5.46 -5.70
N SER A 70 -11.46 5.70 -6.87
CA SER A 70 -12.04 5.28 -8.15
C SER A 70 -11.78 3.80 -8.34
N GLY A 71 -12.58 3.00 -7.64
CA GLY A 71 -12.45 1.56 -7.62
C GLY A 71 -12.30 0.96 -9.01
N ILE A 72 -11.45 -0.06 -9.11
CA ILE A 72 -11.43 -0.94 -10.27
C ILE A 72 -12.87 -1.41 -10.44
N ARG A 73 -13.54 -0.95 -11.50
CA ARG A 73 -14.88 -1.46 -11.85
C ARG A 73 -14.70 -2.84 -12.47
N ALA A 74 -14.62 -3.85 -11.61
CA ALA A 74 -14.76 -5.24 -11.99
C ALA A 74 -16.14 -5.72 -11.49
N GLY A 75 -17.16 -5.62 -12.34
CA GLY A 75 -18.54 -6.04 -12.02
C GLY A 75 -19.38 -5.00 -11.26
N ARG A 76 -20.40 -5.49 -10.51
CA ARG A 76 -21.43 -4.67 -9.82
C ARG A 76 -20.96 -3.98 -8.52
N GLY A 77 -19.71 -4.18 -8.09
CA GLY A 77 -19.18 -3.66 -6.82
C GLY A 77 -18.06 -2.65 -7.01
N LYS A 78 -18.00 -1.63 -6.15
CA LYS A 78 -16.89 -0.66 -6.06
C LYS A 78 -15.91 -1.16 -4.98
N VAL A 79 -14.72 -1.59 -5.37
CA VAL A 79 -13.64 -1.91 -4.42
C VAL A 79 -12.66 -0.76 -4.42
N GLU A 80 -12.46 -0.15 -3.25
CA GLU A 80 -11.41 0.84 -3.07
C GLU A 80 -10.09 0.13 -2.81
N TYR A 81 -9.10 0.42 -3.64
CA TYR A 81 -7.78 -0.18 -3.57
C TYR A 81 -6.74 0.93 -3.51
N GLY A 82 -5.78 0.80 -2.60
CA GLY A 82 -4.71 1.77 -2.41
C GLY A 82 -4.38 1.98 -0.93
N PRO A 83 -3.48 2.93 -0.61
CA PRO A 83 -3.14 3.27 0.77
C PRO A 83 -4.42 3.73 1.48
N HIS A 84 -4.83 3.04 2.56
CA HIS A 84 -6.01 3.44 3.32
C HIS A 84 -5.70 4.72 4.10
N ILE A 85 -5.99 5.86 3.47
CA ILE A 85 -5.70 7.22 3.98
C ILE A 85 -6.28 7.44 5.39
N PRO A 86 -7.47 6.94 5.77
CA PRO A 86 -7.97 7.06 7.14
C PRO A 86 -7.07 6.39 8.19
N THR A 87 -6.44 5.26 7.88
CA THR A 87 -5.49 4.61 8.79
C THR A 87 -4.19 5.40 8.87
N LEU A 88 -3.68 5.90 7.74
CA LEU A 88 -2.45 6.68 7.72
C LEU A 88 -2.61 8.05 8.43
N LEU A 89 -3.78 8.67 8.30
CA LEU A 89 -4.16 9.86 9.06
C LEU A 89 -4.27 9.56 10.56
N LYS A 90 -4.93 8.46 10.94
CA LYS A 90 -4.98 8.03 12.35
C LYS A 90 -3.60 7.74 12.94
N GLN A 91 -2.70 7.14 12.17
CA GLN A 91 -1.33 6.87 12.59
C GLN A 91 -0.49 8.15 12.71
N ALA A 92 -0.70 9.12 11.81
CA ALA A 92 -0.09 10.44 11.90
C ALA A 92 -0.62 11.23 13.12
N GLU A 93 -1.93 11.23 13.33
CA GLU A 93 -2.59 11.89 14.47
C GLU A 93 -2.25 11.20 15.80
N GLY A 94 -1.95 9.90 15.77
CA GLY A 94 -1.49 9.11 16.92
C GLY A 94 0.00 9.25 17.25
N GLY A 95 0.77 9.99 16.44
CA GLY A 95 2.21 10.19 16.66
C GLY A 95 3.07 8.95 16.40
N GLU A 96 2.56 7.92 15.72
CA GLU A 96 3.31 6.69 15.40
C GLU A 96 4.24 6.84 14.19
N LEU A 97 4.17 7.99 13.51
CA LEU A 97 4.95 8.29 12.30
C LEU A 97 6.13 9.24 12.55
N ASP A 98 6.34 9.68 13.79
CA ASP A 98 7.50 10.48 14.26
C ASP A 98 8.60 9.61 14.88
#